data_AF-A0A830GIV8-F1
#
_entry.id   AF-A0A830GIV8-F1
#
_cell.length_a   1.000
_cell.length_b   1.000
_cell.length_c   1.000
_cell.angle_alpha   90.00
_cell.angle_beta   90.00
_cell.angle_gamma   90.00
#
_symmetry.space_group_name_H-M   'P 1'
#
loop_
_entity.id
_entity.type
_entity.pdbx_description
1 polymer ?
#
loop_
_entity_poly.entity_id
_entity_poly.type
_entity_poly.pdbx_seq_one_letter_code
_entity_poly.pdbx_strand_id
1 'polypeptide(L)'
;MSLDAEPPQTAPETPARSTADIVGPDSDAVPTVSVVLPTMNEEEGIAECIERIRNALAALDLTGEIIISDASDDRTPDIAREMGATVVEPDEPGYGYAYRYAFEYARGDYLVMGDADTTYDFEELPKLLSLVRDEGADIAMGSRLDGEIRPGAMPALHQYVGNPLLTKFLNVFYDAGVSDAHSGFRVFTRDALQQLELTTDGMEFASEMIMDAGAKGLDIREVPITYHPREGDAKLDSFRDGWRHVKFMLENAPGYLFSVPGMVMGGVGLAVLVLGFLNLSISGQPIGIHSMIAGSLLSILGFQVGSFGLLSDIATDPIRRPSDPLTTYIRDSFTLERGLVTGSTVFAVGALTASYLIYNWVASDFTRLPSIRMDVLAFTTIVLGIQIVFSSFFMSITSRPADR
;
A
#
# COMPACT_ATOMS: atom_id res chain seq x y z
N MET A 1 38.22 -83.23 -0.30
CA MET A 1 37.58 -82.23 0.58
C MET A 1 37.85 -80.87 -0.05
N SER A 2 37.05 -80.53 -1.05
CA SER A 2 37.00 -79.23 -1.70
C SER A 2 36.07 -78.34 -0.86
N LEU A 3 36.57 -77.18 -0.45
CA LEU A 3 35.81 -76.16 0.26
C LEU A 3 35.14 -75.28 -0.79
N ASP A 4 33.83 -75.44 -0.96
CA ASP A 4 33.00 -74.50 -1.69
C ASP A 4 32.63 -73.35 -0.73
N ALA A 5 33.09 -72.13 -1.04
CA ALA A 5 32.69 -70.92 -0.34
C ALA A 5 31.46 -70.33 -1.01
N GLU A 6 30.39 -70.12 -0.25
CA GLU A 6 29.19 -69.40 -0.69
C GLU A 6 29.52 -67.92 -1.02
N PRO A 7 28.90 -67.35 -2.06
CA PRO A 7 29.05 -65.93 -2.36
C PRO A 7 28.30 -65.05 -1.34
N PRO A 8 28.77 -63.82 -1.09
CA PRO A 8 28.21 -62.95 -0.07
C PRO A 8 26.79 -62.49 -0.44
N GLN A 9 25.89 -62.56 0.54
CA GLN A 9 24.54 -62.01 0.45
C GLN A 9 24.61 -60.50 0.21
N THR A 10 23.98 -60.06 -0.88
CA THR A 10 23.79 -58.64 -1.20
C THR A 10 22.99 -57.98 -0.10
N ALA A 11 23.53 -56.88 0.45
CA ALA A 11 22.83 -56.03 1.39
C ALA A 11 21.50 -55.54 0.78
N PRO A 12 20.43 -55.37 1.58
CA PRO A 12 19.19 -54.81 1.07
C PRO A 12 19.47 -53.41 0.53
N GLU A 13 19.11 -53.17 -0.74
CA GLU A 13 19.08 -51.85 -1.33
C GLU A 13 18.21 -50.95 -0.45
N THR A 14 18.82 -49.90 0.11
CA THR A 14 18.09 -48.77 0.69
C THR A 14 17.10 -48.29 -0.37
N PRO A 15 15.79 -48.19 -0.07
CA PRO A 15 14.85 -47.68 -1.05
C PRO A 15 15.32 -46.30 -1.48
N ALA A 16 15.42 -46.09 -2.80
CA ALA A 16 15.67 -44.79 -3.38
C ALA A 16 14.75 -43.77 -2.71
N ARG A 17 15.32 -42.67 -2.20
CA ARG A 17 14.54 -41.56 -1.64
C ARG A 17 13.47 -41.20 -2.66
N SER A 18 12.20 -41.32 -2.28
CA SER A 18 11.05 -40.86 -3.05
C SER A 18 11.35 -39.45 -3.55
N THR A 19 11.41 -39.27 -4.86
CA THR A 19 11.52 -37.96 -5.51
C THR A 19 10.25 -37.20 -5.17
N ALA A 20 10.28 -36.33 -4.17
CA ALA A 20 9.16 -35.47 -3.82
C ALA A 20 8.83 -34.53 -4.99
N ASP A 21 7.92 -35.00 -5.86
CA ASP A 21 6.65 -34.43 -6.26
C ASP A 21 6.57 -32.93 -6.63
N ILE A 22 7.60 -32.38 -7.27
CA ILE A 22 7.41 -31.20 -8.14
C ILE A 22 6.77 -31.67 -9.44
N VAL A 23 5.58 -31.17 -9.74
CA VAL A 23 4.84 -31.51 -10.96
C VAL A 23 4.96 -30.40 -11.99
N GLY A 24 5.27 -30.79 -13.23
CA GLY A 24 5.25 -29.90 -14.38
C GLY A 24 3.83 -29.54 -14.83
N PRO A 25 3.69 -28.61 -15.79
CA PRO A 25 2.40 -28.10 -16.24
C PRO A 25 1.56 -29.17 -16.95
N ASP A 26 2.23 -30.12 -17.63
CA ASP A 26 1.60 -31.24 -18.35
C ASP A 26 1.29 -32.45 -17.47
N SER A 27 1.53 -32.36 -16.16
CA SER A 27 1.25 -33.45 -15.21
C SER A 27 -0.24 -33.55 -14.92
N ASP A 28 -0.76 -34.79 -14.92
CA ASP A 28 -2.13 -35.11 -14.48
C ASP A 28 -2.31 -35.03 -12.94
N ALA A 29 -1.20 -34.99 -12.20
CA ALA A 29 -1.24 -34.84 -10.75
C ALA A 29 -1.55 -33.39 -10.36
N VAL A 30 -2.55 -33.21 -9.50
CA VAL A 30 -2.95 -31.89 -9.00
C VAL A 30 -1.99 -31.48 -7.87
N PRO A 31 -1.23 -30.38 -8.01
CA PRO A 31 -0.36 -29.90 -6.93
C PRO A 31 -1.21 -29.36 -5.78
N THR A 32 -0.76 -29.55 -4.55
CA THR A 32 -1.37 -28.93 -3.37
C THR A 32 -0.89 -27.49 -3.19
N VAL A 33 0.37 -27.22 -3.57
CA VAL A 33 1.03 -25.92 -3.39
C VAL A 33 1.61 -25.44 -4.71
N SER A 34 1.35 -24.20 -5.09
CA SER A 34 2.04 -23.53 -6.20
C SER A 34 2.98 -22.46 -5.65
N VAL A 35 4.27 -22.61 -5.89
CA VAL A 35 5.28 -21.61 -5.55
C VAL A 35 5.54 -20.73 -6.76
N VAL A 36 5.27 -19.44 -6.62
CA VAL A 36 5.37 -18.45 -7.70
C VAL A 36 6.53 -17.51 -7.41
N LEU A 37 7.49 -17.43 -8.32
CA LEU A 37 8.69 -16.61 -8.18
C LEU A 37 8.91 -15.74 -9.44
N PRO A 38 8.88 -14.41 -9.35
CA PRO A 38 9.33 -13.55 -10.43
C PRO A 38 10.86 -13.51 -10.47
N THR A 39 11.42 -13.49 -11.67
CA THR A 39 12.87 -13.53 -11.90
C THR A 39 13.31 -12.50 -12.93
N MET A 40 14.46 -11.89 -12.68
CA MET A 40 15.12 -10.93 -13.56
C MET A 40 16.64 -10.98 -13.36
N ASN A 41 17.29 -11.84 -14.14
CA ASN A 41 18.72 -12.17 -14.09
C ASN A 41 19.17 -12.70 -12.70
N GLU A 42 18.65 -13.86 -12.31
CA GLU A 42 18.88 -14.54 -11.03
C GLU A 42 19.64 -15.86 -11.21
N GLU A 43 20.50 -15.98 -12.25
CA GLU A 43 21.15 -17.24 -12.60
C GLU A 43 22.05 -17.82 -11.48
N GLU A 44 22.54 -16.95 -10.59
CA GLU A 44 23.39 -17.34 -9.45
C GLU A 44 22.57 -18.03 -8.34
N GLY A 45 21.36 -17.56 -8.06
CA GLY A 45 20.56 -17.97 -6.89
C GLY A 45 19.39 -18.90 -7.18
N ILE A 46 18.88 -18.94 -8.42
CA ILE A 46 17.65 -19.66 -8.76
C ILE A 46 17.72 -21.17 -8.45
N ALA A 47 18.87 -21.79 -8.67
CA ALA A 47 19.05 -23.22 -8.43
C ALA A 47 18.92 -23.57 -6.93
N GLU A 48 19.53 -22.75 -6.07
CA GLU A 48 19.43 -22.92 -4.63
C GLU A 48 18.01 -22.69 -4.13
N CYS A 49 17.31 -21.67 -4.65
CA CYS A 49 15.92 -21.41 -4.30
C CYS A 49 15.02 -22.61 -4.61
N ILE A 50 15.13 -23.19 -5.82
CA ILE A 50 14.35 -24.36 -6.24
C ILE A 50 14.65 -25.57 -5.35
N GLU A 51 15.92 -25.80 -4.99
CA GLU A 51 16.28 -26.93 -4.11
C GLU A 51 15.73 -26.76 -2.70
N ARG A 52 15.79 -25.54 -2.11
CA ARG A 52 15.18 -25.25 -0.81
C ARG A 52 13.66 -25.46 -0.82
N ILE A 53 12.98 -25.04 -1.90
CA ILE A 53 11.55 -25.29 -2.08
C ILE A 53 11.26 -26.80 -2.14
N ARG A 54 12.05 -27.56 -2.90
CA ARG A 54 11.91 -29.02 -2.98
C ARG A 54 12.09 -29.68 -1.61
N ASN A 55 13.08 -29.26 -0.84
CA ASN A 55 13.30 -29.74 0.52
C ASN A 55 12.08 -29.45 1.42
N ALA A 56 11.52 -28.25 1.34
CA ALA A 56 10.35 -27.87 2.12
C ALA A 56 9.12 -28.72 1.76
N LEU A 57 8.85 -28.92 0.47
CA LEU A 57 7.75 -29.77 -0.01
C LEU A 57 7.94 -31.23 0.41
N ALA A 58 9.16 -31.75 0.32
CA ALA A 58 9.50 -33.09 0.78
C ALA A 58 9.30 -33.26 2.29
N ALA A 59 9.67 -32.26 3.09
CA ALA A 59 9.47 -32.27 4.53
C ALA A 59 7.98 -32.23 4.93
N LEU A 60 7.13 -31.64 4.07
CA LEU A 60 5.68 -31.57 4.25
C LEU A 60 4.93 -32.78 3.67
N ASP A 61 5.61 -33.66 2.92
CA ASP A 61 5.00 -34.76 2.15
C ASP A 61 3.89 -34.25 1.21
N LEU A 62 4.17 -33.14 0.51
CA LEU A 62 3.23 -32.50 -0.41
C LEU A 62 3.73 -32.51 -1.85
N THR A 63 2.81 -32.78 -2.78
CA THR A 63 2.97 -32.47 -4.19
C THR A 63 2.86 -30.97 -4.39
N GLY A 64 3.83 -30.37 -5.07
CA GLY A 64 3.83 -28.96 -5.39
C GLY A 64 4.23 -28.68 -6.83
N GLU A 65 4.08 -27.45 -7.26
CA GLU A 65 4.65 -26.96 -8.52
C GLU A 65 5.41 -25.67 -8.27
N ILE A 66 6.37 -25.38 -9.13
CA ILE A 66 7.13 -24.14 -9.11
C ILE A 66 6.90 -23.43 -10.43
N ILE A 67 6.47 -22.17 -10.36
CA ILE A 67 6.19 -21.31 -11.50
C ILE A 67 7.13 -20.12 -11.41
N ILE A 68 7.97 -19.98 -12.43
CA ILE A 68 8.92 -18.89 -12.57
C ILE A 68 8.36 -17.92 -13.61
N SER A 69 8.09 -16.69 -13.19
CA SER A 69 7.71 -15.60 -14.10
C SER A 69 8.98 -14.86 -14.53
N ASP A 70 9.53 -15.23 -15.69
CA ASP A 70 10.87 -14.81 -16.08
C ASP A 70 10.89 -13.75 -17.18
N ALA A 71 11.71 -12.73 -16.98
CA ALA A 71 12.04 -11.72 -17.98
C ALA A 71 13.56 -11.51 -18.09
N SER A 72 14.34 -12.58 -17.87
CA SER A 72 15.80 -12.53 -17.80
C SER A 72 16.46 -12.62 -19.19
N ASP A 73 17.64 -12.04 -19.33
CA ASP A 73 18.50 -12.16 -20.53
C ASP A 73 19.64 -13.19 -20.32
N ASP A 74 19.75 -13.77 -19.12
CA ASP A 74 20.78 -14.72 -18.70
C ASP A 74 20.26 -16.18 -18.69
N ARG A 75 20.96 -17.09 -18.00
CA ARG A 75 20.58 -18.51 -17.96
C ARG A 75 19.49 -18.87 -16.94
N THR A 76 18.90 -17.89 -16.24
CA THR A 76 17.85 -18.12 -15.23
C THR A 76 16.72 -19.05 -15.71
N PRO A 77 16.06 -18.80 -16.86
CA PRO A 77 14.94 -19.63 -17.28
C PRO A 77 15.38 -21.04 -17.70
N ASP A 78 16.58 -21.20 -18.25
CA ASP A 78 17.11 -22.52 -18.64
C ASP A 78 17.38 -23.38 -17.40
N ILE A 79 18.03 -22.80 -16.38
CA ILE A 79 18.30 -23.49 -15.10
C ILE A 79 16.98 -23.91 -14.44
N ALA A 80 15.99 -23.01 -14.40
CA ALA A 80 14.68 -23.31 -13.83
C ALA A 80 13.98 -24.50 -14.53
N ARG A 81 13.96 -24.52 -15.87
CA ARG A 81 13.39 -25.62 -16.66
C ARG A 81 14.12 -26.94 -16.41
N GLU A 82 15.46 -26.91 -16.39
CA GLU A 82 16.30 -28.10 -16.11
C GLU A 82 16.00 -28.70 -14.74
N MET A 83 15.61 -27.88 -13.76
CA MET A 83 15.24 -28.31 -12.41
C MET A 83 13.76 -28.68 -12.24
N GLY A 84 12.97 -28.65 -13.32
CA GLY A 84 11.57 -29.07 -13.36
C GLY A 84 10.55 -27.98 -13.02
N ALA A 85 10.97 -26.72 -12.93
CA ALA A 85 10.04 -25.61 -12.77
C ALA A 85 9.35 -25.26 -14.10
N THR A 86 8.13 -24.76 -14.00
CA THR A 86 7.40 -24.18 -15.13
C THR A 86 7.86 -22.74 -15.31
N VAL A 87 8.38 -22.39 -16.48
CA VAL A 87 8.77 -21.01 -16.78
C VAL A 87 7.70 -20.39 -17.68
N VAL A 88 7.16 -19.25 -17.24
CA VAL A 88 6.23 -18.41 -17.99
C VAL A 88 6.88 -17.06 -18.24
N GLU A 89 6.66 -16.51 -19.43
CA GLU A 89 7.26 -15.24 -19.86
C GLU A 89 6.14 -14.18 -19.90
N PRO A 90 6.12 -13.22 -18.95
CA PRO A 90 5.15 -12.13 -18.95
C PRO A 90 5.38 -11.21 -20.15
N ASP A 91 4.30 -10.75 -20.75
CA ASP A 91 4.30 -9.89 -21.93
C ASP A 91 4.42 -8.38 -21.62
N GLU A 92 4.27 -8.00 -20.35
CA GLU A 92 4.49 -6.65 -19.85
C GLU A 92 5.51 -6.62 -18.68
N PRO A 93 6.26 -5.51 -18.52
CA PRO A 93 7.21 -5.39 -17.42
C PRO A 93 6.53 -5.00 -16.11
N GLY A 94 6.97 -5.59 -15.00
CA GLY A 94 6.52 -5.18 -13.67
C GLY A 94 6.61 -6.31 -12.65
N TYR A 95 7.00 -6.00 -11.42
CA TYR A 95 7.05 -6.99 -10.33
C TYR A 95 5.65 -7.54 -9.99
N GLY A 96 4.68 -6.66 -9.78
CA GLY A 96 3.29 -7.04 -9.56
C GLY A 96 2.67 -7.71 -10.79
N TYR A 97 2.99 -7.22 -11.99
CA TYR A 97 2.52 -7.83 -13.24
C TYR A 97 3.01 -9.27 -13.38
N ALA A 98 4.29 -9.53 -13.11
CA ALA A 98 4.89 -10.87 -13.14
C ALA A 98 4.16 -11.85 -12.21
N TYR A 99 3.80 -11.42 -10.99
CA TYR A 99 2.99 -12.23 -10.10
C TYR A 99 1.58 -12.49 -10.63
N ARG A 100 0.87 -11.44 -11.04
CA ARG A 100 -0.49 -11.55 -11.59
C ARG A 100 -0.52 -12.49 -12.79
N TYR A 101 0.43 -12.33 -13.70
CA TYR A 101 0.59 -13.19 -14.86
C TYR A 101 0.84 -14.65 -14.47
N ALA A 102 1.76 -14.93 -13.55
CA ALA A 102 2.06 -16.29 -13.12
C ALA A 102 0.95 -16.95 -12.28
N PHE A 103 0.15 -16.17 -11.54
CA PHE A 103 -0.98 -16.70 -10.78
C PHE A 103 -2.06 -17.33 -11.67
N GLU A 104 -2.20 -16.88 -12.91
CA GLU A 104 -3.12 -17.50 -13.89
C GLU A 104 -2.72 -18.93 -14.27
N TYR A 105 -1.44 -19.29 -14.09
CA TYR A 105 -0.90 -20.63 -14.36
C TYR A 105 -0.86 -21.51 -13.11
N ALA A 106 -1.06 -20.94 -11.92
CA ALA A 106 -1.02 -21.67 -10.66
C ALA A 106 -2.26 -22.55 -10.49
N ARG A 107 -2.05 -23.82 -10.16
CA ARG A 107 -3.07 -24.86 -10.02
C ARG A 107 -3.35 -25.29 -8.58
N GLY A 108 -2.42 -25.05 -7.66
CA GLY A 108 -2.49 -25.54 -6.28
C GLY A 108 -3.48 -24.81 -5.38
N ASP A 109 -3.92 -25.47 -4.32
CA ASP A 109 -4.88 -24.92 -3.35
C ASP A 109 -4.26 -23.80 -2.50
N TYR A 110 -2.95 -23.88 -2.27
CA TYR A 110 -2.16 -22.87 -1.56
C TYR A 110 -1.13 -22.25 -2.49
N LEU A 111 -1.01 -20.93 -2.42
CA LEU A 111 -0.10 -20.15 -3.24
C LEU A 111 1.01 -19.62 -2.35
N VAL A 112 2.25 -19.73 -2.83
CA VAL A 112 3.43 -19.20 -2.15
C VAL A 112 4.05 -18.13 -3.02
N MET A 113 4.28 -16.97 -2.42
CA MET A 113 4.98 -15.82 -2.99
C MET A 113 6.37 -15.74 -2.38
N GLY A 114 7.40 -15.39 -3.16
CA GLY A 114 8.75 -15.14 -2.65
C GLY A 114 9.70 -14.66 -3.74
N ASP A 115 10.84 -14.11 -3.32
CA ASP A 115 11.88 -13.63 -4.24
C ASP A 115 12.91 -14.73 -4.53
N ALA A 116 13.35 -14.84 -5.78
CA ALA A 116 14.25 -15.90 -6.28
C ALA A 116 15.75 -15.57 -6.11
N ASP A 117 16.10 -14.78 -5.10
CA ASP A 117 17.44 -14.19 -4.92
C ASP A 117 18.13 -14.66 -3.63
N THR A 118 17.72 -15.82 -3.11
CA THR A 118 18.16 -16.49 -1.88
C THR A 118 17.96 -15.71 -0.58
N THR A 119 17.29 -14.55 -0.61
CA THR A 119 17.06 -13.75 0.59
C THR A 119 16.05 -14.40 1.55
N TYR A 120 15.05 -15.11 1.03
CA TYR A 120 14.13 -15.91 1.83
C TYR A 120 14.62 -17.35 1.96
N ASP A 121 14.51 -17.88 3.18
CA ASP A 121 14.68 -19.30 3.40
C ASP A 121 13.36 -20.04 3.15
N PHE A 122 13.22 -20.59 1.95
CA PHE A 122 12.05 -21.40 1.60
C PHE A 122 11.91 -22.68 2.43
N GLU A 123 12.95 -23.13 3.15
CA GLU A 123 12.83 -24.23 4.12
C GLU A 123 11.95 -23.84 5.32
N GLU A 124 11.67 -22.56 5.51
CA GLU A 124 10.71 -22.07 6.51
C GLU A 124 9.24 -22.10 6.04
N LEU A 125 8.97 -22.45 4.78
CA LEU A 125 7.61 -22.62 4.22
C LEU A 125 6.66 -23.44 5.12
N PRO A 126 7.08 -24.53 5.77
CA PRO A 126 6.22 -25.29 6.69
C PRO A 126 5.58 -24.43 7.79
N LYS A 127 6.28 -23.40 8.28
CA LYS A 127 5.77 -22.49 9.33
C LYS A 127 4.63 -21.60 8.82
N LEU A 128 4.76 -21.08 7.60
CA LEU A 128 3.73 -20.22 7.00
C LEU A 128 2.54 -21.06 6.56
N LEU A 129 2.81 -22.21 5.93
CA LEU A 129 1.76 -23.09 5.44
C LEU A 129 0.87 -23.62 6.57
N SER A 130 1.41 -23.90 7.75
CA SER A 130 0.59 -24.36 8.88
C SER A 130 -0.43 -23.31 9.33
N LEU A 131 -0.11 -22.02 9.28
CA LEU A 131 -1.05 -20.95 9.64
C LEU A 131 -2.27 -20.95 8.70
N VAL A 132 -2.05 -21.14 7.40
CA VAL A 132 -3.11 -21.11 6.39
C VAL A 132 -3.86 -22.45 6.35
N ARG A 133 -3.13 -23.56 6.24
CA ARG A 133 -3.71 -24.90 6.07
C ARG A 133 -4.33 -25.43 7.36
N ASP A 134 -3.64 -25.29 8.49
CA ASP A 134 -4.01 -25.98 9.73
C ASP A 134 -4.78 -25.05 10.70
N GLU A 135 -4.48 -23.76 10.71
CA GLU A 135 -5.14 -22.78 11.58
C GLU A 135 -6.19 -21.89 10.91
N GLY A 136 -6.36 -22.03 9.58
CA GLY A 136 -7.43 -21.40 8.81
C GLY A 136 -7.26 -19.90 8.56
N ALA A 137 -6.03 -19.38 8.57
CA ALA A 137 -5.76 -18.01 8.11
C ALA A 137 -5.95 -17.92 6.58
N ASP A 138 -6.38 -16.76 6.08
CA ASP A 138 -6.48 -16.50 4.65
C ASP A 138 -5.09 -16.25 4.03
N ILE A 139 -4.26 -15.50 4.77
CA ILE A 139 -2.91 -15.11 4.38
C ILE A 139 -1.96 -15.30 5.56
N ALA A 140 -0.83 -15.95 5.33
CA ALA A 140 0.31 -16.02 6.24
C ALA A 140 1.50 -15.27 5.65
N MET A 141 2.21 -14.50 6.49
CA MET A 141 3.40 -13.75 6.10
C MET A 141 4.59 -14.11 6.98
N GLY A 142 5.77 -14.13 6.37
CA GLY A 142 7.01 -14.23 7.12
C GLY A 142 7.48 -12.85 7.56
N SER A 143 7.49 -12.55 8.86
CA SER A 143 8.01 -11.29 9.38
C SER A 143 9.52 -11.34 9.53
N ARG A 144 10.24 -10.50 8.77
CA ARG A 144 11.70 -10.35 8.92
C ARG A 144 12.05 -9.49 10.12
N LEU A 145 11.19 -8.52 10.45
CA LEU A 145 11.42 -7.57 11.56
C LEU A 145 11.23 -8.21 12.95
N ASP A 146 10.33 -9.19 13.07
CA ASP A 146 10.19 -9.99 14.30
C ASP A 146 11.10 -11.23 14.33
N GLY A 147 11.74 -11.55 13.20
CA GLY A 147 12.63 -12.69 13.03
C GLY A 147 14.12 -12.36 13.13
N GLU A 148 14.94 -13.07 12.33
CA GLU A 148 16.39 -12.88 12.28
C GLU A 148 16.81 -12.28 10.93
N ILE A 149 17.42 -11.09 10.95
CA ILE A 149 18.03 -10.49 9.75
C ILE A 149 19.53 -10.73 9.80
N ARG A 150 20.05 -11.54 8.88
CA ARG A 150 21.49 -11.87 8.80
C ARG A 150 22.31 -10.61 8.46
N PRO A 151 23.57 -10.51 8.93
CA PRO A 151 24.45 -9.40 8.58
C PRO A 151 24.58 -9.26 7.06
N GLY A 152 24.35 -8.05 6.53
CA GLY A 152 24.40 -7.77 5.09
C GLY A 152 23.11 -8.07 4.33
N ALA A 153 22.09 -8.65 4.97
CA ALA A 153 20.82 -9.00 4.32
C ALA A 153 19.93 -7.79 4.02
N MET A 154 19.95 -6.77 4.89
CA MET A 154 19.12 -5.57 4.73
C MET A 154 19.91 -4.30 5.09
N PRO A 155 19.80 -3.22 4.28
CA PRO A 155 20.32 -1.92 4.65
C PRO A 155 19.72 -1.43 5.98
N ALA A 156 20.56 -0.87 6.87
CA ALA A 156 20.12 -0.38 8.17
C ALA A 156 18.98 0.66 8.08
N LEU A 157 18.96 1.48 7.03
CA LEU A 157 17.88 2.44 6.80
C LEU A 157 16.54 1.74 6.60
N HIS A 158 16.49 0.63 5.85
CA HIS A 158 15.27 -0.13 5.63
C HIS A 158 14.84 -0.87 6.88
N GLN A 159 15.79 -1.52 7.56
CA GLN A 159 15.53 -2.32 8.75
C GLN A 159 14.99 -1.48 9.92
N TYR A 160 15.58 -0.31 10.18
CA TYR A 160 15.27 0.46 11.38
C TYR A 160 14.35 1.65 11.16
N VAL A 161 14.16 2.10 9.91
CA VAL A 161 13.38 3.31 9.62
C VAL A 161 12.34 3.07 8.54
N GLY A 162 12.77 2.64 7.35
CA GLY A 162 11.91 2.51 6.17
C GLY A 162 10.75 1.55 6.39
N ASN A 163 11.05 0.25 6.56
CA ASN A 163 10.02 -0.76 6.72
C ASN A 163 9.16 -0.51 7.97
N PRO A 164 9.71 -0.21 9.16
CA PRO A 164 8.89 0.07 10.33
C PRO A 164 7.94 1.27 10.16
N LEU A 165 8.38 2.35 9.50
CA LEU A 165 7.55 3.53 9.29
C LEU A 165 6.43 3.25 8.30
N LEU A 166 6.74 2.57 7.20
CA LEU A 166 5.76 2.21 6.17
C LEU A 166 4.76 1.16 6.68
N THR A 167 5.21 0.14 7.41
CA THR A 167 4.33 -0.82 8.11
C THR A 167 3.41 -0.09 9.08
N LYS A 168 3.94 0.84 9.90
CA LYS A 168 3.11 1.64 10.81
C LYS A 168 2.07 2.46 10.07
N PHE A 169 2.43 3.04 8.93
CA PHE A 169 1.49 3.75 8.07
C PHE A 169 0.36 2.81 7.64
N LEU A 170 0.70 1.64 7.08
CA LEU A 170 -0.29 0.66 6.62
C LEU A 170 -1.22 0.20 7.75
N ASN A 171 -0.69 -0.09 8.93
CA ASN A 171 -1.51 -0.48 10.08
C ASN A 171 -2.46 0.64 10.53
N VAL A 172 -2.03 1.90 10.52
CA VAL A 172 -2.87 3.03 10.95
C VAL A 172 -4.02 3.29 9.98
N PHE A 173 -3.76 3.23 8.67
CA PHE A 173 -4.75 3.63 7.65
C PHE A 173 -5.58 2.46 7.11
N TYR A 174 -5.00 1.26 7.07
CA TYR A 174 -5.64 0.07 6.49
C TYR A 174 -5.95 -1.02 7.50
N ASP A 175 -5.63 -0.81 8.79
CA ASP A 175 -5.88 -1.79 9.85
C ASP A 175 -5.29 -3.17 9.53
N ALA A 176 -4.15 -3.18 8.83
CA ALA A 176 -3.50 -4.38 8.34
C ALA A 176 -3.01 -5.32 9.46
N GLY A 177 -2.66 -4.77 10.63
CA GLY A 177 -2.28 -5.55 11.80
C GLY A 177 -0.94 -6.31 11.69
N VAL A 178 -0.08 -5.98 10.72
CA VAL A 178 1.16 -6.72 10.42
C VAL A 178 2.42 -6.06 10.99
N SER A 179 3.47 -6.82 11.29
CA SER A 179 4.76 -6.34 11.76
C SER A 179 5.76 -6.08 10.63
N ASP A 180 5.64 -6.73 9.47
CA ASP A 180 6.46 -6.48 8.29
C ASP A 180 5.65 -6.53 6.97
N ALA A 181 4.98 -5.43 6.64
CA ALA A 181 4.13 -5.33 5.45
C ALA A 181 4.89 -5.48 4.12
N HIS A 182 6.21 -5.32 4.12
CA HIS A 182 7.04 -5.36 2.90
C HIS A 182 7.76 -6.70 2.73
N SER A 183 7.41 -7.71 3.55
CA SER A 183 7.91 -9.06 3.32
C SER A 183 7.23 -9.67 2.11
N GLY A 184 8.04 -10.21 1.21
CA GLY A 184 7.64 -10.90 -0.01
C GLY A 184 7.35 -12.39 0.21
N PHE A 185 7.78 -12.97 1.34
CA PHE A 185 7.49 -14.38 1.64
C PHE A 185 6.11 -14.52 2.26
N ARG A 186 5.15 -14.99 1.45
CA ARG A 186 3.75 -15.11 1.84
C ARG A 186 3.17 -16.43 1.37
N VAL A 187 2.20 -16.94 2.11
CA VAL A 187 1.38 -18.09 1.74
C VAL A 187 -0.08 -17.70 1.87
N PHE A 188 -0.92 -18.03 0.91
CA PHE A 188 -2.34 -17.70 0.97
C PHE A 188 -3.19 -18.75 0.26
N THR A 189 -4.47 -18.82 0.62
CA THR A 189 -5.41 -19.73 -0.05
C THR A 189 -5.74 -19.24 -1.45
N ARG A 190 -6.10 -20.19 -2.33
CA ARG A 190 -6.68 -19.85 -3.64
C ARG A 190 -7.91 -18.98 -3.52
N ASP A 191 -8.75 -19.21 -2.51
CA ASP A 191 -9.95 -18.42 -2.25
C ASP A 191 -9.61 -16.98 -1.85
N ALA A 192 -8.53 -16.76 -1.08
CA ALA A 192 -8.05 -15.42 -0.77
C ALA A 192 -7.57 -14.70 -2.05
N LEU A 193 -6.78 -15.38 -2.89
CA LEU A 193 -6.34 -14.82 -4.17
C LEU A 193 -7.50 -14.38 -5.06
N GLN A 194 -8.57 -15.18 -5.14
CA GLN A 194 -9.76 -14.86 -5.95
C GLN A 194 -10.58 -13.70 -5.39
N GLN A 195 -10.51 -13.46 -4.08
CA GLN A 195 -11.18 -12.32 -3.44
C GLN A 195 -10.38 -11.03 -3.63
N LEU A 196 -9.06 -11.12 -3.77
CA LEU A 196 -8.19 -9.95 -3.93
C LEU A 196 -8.35 -9.32 -5.33
N GLU A 197 -8.43 -7.98 -5.37
CA GLU A 197 -8.58 -7.20 -6.60
C GLU A 197 -7.25 -6.50 -6.91
N LEU A 198 -6.23 -7.28 -7.23
CA LEU A 198 -4.86 -6.80 -7.42
C LEU A 198 -4.67 -6.26 -8.84
N THR A 199 -4.26 -5.00 -8.95
CA THR A 199 -4.17 -4.26 -10.21
C THR A 199 -2.82 -3.62 -10.46
N THR A 200 -1.98 -3.50 -9.43
CA THR A 200 -0.69 -2.82 -9.57
C THR A 200 0.37 -3.69 -10.22
N ASP A 201 1.20 -3.06 -11.05
CA ASP A 201 2.23 -3.76 -11.83
C ASP A 201 3.62 -3.65 -11.20
N GLY A 202 3.87 -2.68 -10.30
CA GLY A 202 5.16 -2.47 -9.65
C GLY A 202 5.32 -3.20 -8.31
N MET A 203 6.33 -2.79 -7.52
CA MET A 203 6.57 -3.37 -6.17
C MET A 203 5.46 -3.03 -5.16
N GLU A 204 4.68 -1.99 -5.43
CA GLU A 204 3.52 -1.60 -4.62
C GLU A 204 2.48 -2.72 -4.50
N PHE A 205 2.53 -3.73 -5.38
CA PHE A 205 1.77 -4.98 -5.30
C PHE A 205 1.83 -5.64 -3.92
N ALA A 206 3.01 -5.63 -3.29
CA ALA A 206 3.16 -6.18 -1.94
C ALA A 206 2.32 -5.41 -0.92
N SER A 207 2.20 -4.08 -1.05
CA SER A 207 1.34 -3.26 -0.18
C SER A 207 -0.13 -3.35 -0.57
N GLU A 208 -0.44 -3.34 -1.88
CA GLU A 208 -1.81 -3.49 -2.41
C GLU A 208 -2.47 -4.74 -1.83
N MET A 209 -1.78 -5.89 -1.88
CA MET A 209 -2.31 -7.16 -1.38
C MET A 209 -2.71 -7.10 0.10
N ILE A 210 -1.90 -6.46 0.96
CA ILE A 210 -2.21 -6.35 2.40
C ILE A 210 -3.31 -5.31 2.65
N MET A 211 -3.30 -4.21 1.90
CA MET A 211 -4.33 -3.18 1.99
C MET A 211 -5.70 -3.72 1.58
N ASP A 212 -5.76 -4.48 0.49
CA ASP A 212 -6.99 -5.06 -0.04
C ASP A 212 -7.49 -6.21 0.85
N ALA A 213 -6.58 -7.07 1.33
CA ALA A 213 -6.89 -8.10 2.32
C ALA A 213 -7.51 -7.51 3.60
N GLY A 214 -6.89 -6.46 4.17
CA GLY A 214 -7.41 -5.76 5.35
C GLY A 214 -8.75 -5.08 5.08
N ALA A 215 -8.93 -4.48 3.89
CA ALA A 215 -10.21 -3.86 3.50
C ALA A 215 -11.34 -4.88 3.34
N LYS A 216 -11.02 -6.10 2.90
CA LYS A 216 -11.95 -7.23 2.74
C LYS A 216 -12.14 -8.05 4.03
N GLY A 217 -11.37 -7.75 5.08
CA GLY A 217 -11.46 -8.43 6.37
C GLY A 217 -10.92 -9.86 6.35
N LEU A 218 -9.95 -10.14 5.47
CA LEU A 218 -9.23 -11.42 5.44
C LEU A 218 -8.34 -11.57 6.69
N ASP A 219 -8.22 -12.80 7.21
CA ASP A 219 -7.36 -13.11 8.36
C ASP A 219 -5.89 -13.21 7.92
N ILE A 220 -5.10 -12.20 8.31
CA ILE A 220 -3.65 -12.14 8.06
C ILE A 220 -2.90 -12.51 9.34
N ARG A 221 -2.03 -13.52 9.26
CA ARG A 221 -1.17 -13.95 10.38
C ARG A 221 0.30 -13.94 10.01
N GLU A 222 1.16 -13.81 11.01
CA GLU A 222 2.61 -13.70 10.81
C GLU A 222 3.38 -14.76 11.60
N VAL A 223 4.47 -15.24 11.00
CA VAL A 223 5.52 -15.98 11.72
C VAL A 223 6.87 -15.29 11.55
N PRO A 224 7.73 -15.26 12.60
CA PRO A 224 9.10 -14.80 12.46
C PRO A 224 9.90 -15.69 11.48
N ILE A 225 10.64 -15.07 10.56
CA ILE A 225 11.50 -15.76 9.58
C ILE A 225 12.94 -15.27 9.58
N THR A 226 13.83 -16.07 9.01
CA THR A 226 15.24 -15.68 8.76
C THR A 226 15.37 -15.02 7.39
N TYR A 227 16.02 -13.86 7.35
CA TYR A 227 16.32 -13.12 6.12
C TYR A 227 17.82 -13.14 5.83
N HIS A 228 18.20 -13.63 4.66
CA HIS A 228 19.56 -13.93 4.24
C HIS A 228 20.11 -12.84 3.29
N PRO A 229 21.45 -12.69 3.20
CA PRO A 229 22.05 -11.88 2.14
C PRO A 229 21.70 -12.44 0.77
N ARG A 230 21.42 -11.53 -0.16
CA ARG A 230 21.18 -11.83 -1.57
C ARG A 230 22.46 -12.33 -2.24
N GLU A 231 22.30 -13.30 -3.14
CA GLU A 231 23.32 -13.63 -4.14
C GLU A 231 23.08 -12.84 -5.43
N GLY A 232 24.15 -12.31 -6.03
CA GLY A 232 24.08 -11.39 -7.17
C GLY A 232 23.81 -9.91 -6.83
N ASP A 233 23.68 -9.10 -7.88
CA ASP A 233 23.49 -7.65 -7.77
C ASP A 233 22.05 -7.26 -7.43
N ALA A 234 21.86 -6.34 -6.49
CA ALA A 234 20.57 -5.70 -6.26
C ALA A 234 20.15 -4.89 -7.50
N LYS A 235 19.04 -5.29 -8.14
CA LYS A 235 18.47 -4.57 -9.29
C LYS A 235 17.48 -3.46 -8.89
N LEU A 236 17.20 -3.32 -7.59
CA LEU A 236 16.22 -2.38 -7.03
C LEU A 236 16.84 -1.02 -6.70
N ASP A 237 16.13 0.06 -7.05
CA ASP A 237 16.48 1.42 -6.65
C ASP A 237 15.69 1.77 -5.39
N SER A 238 16.34 1.64 -4.24
CA SER A 238 15.73 1.78 -2.91
C SER A 238 14.94 3.08 -2.71
N PHE A 239 15.39 4.20 -3.30
CA PHE A 239 14.70 5.48 -3.15
C PHE A 239 13.51 5.59 -4.10
N ARG A 240 13.67 5.17 -5.35
CA ARG A 240 12.58 5.19 -6.33
C ARG A 240 11.45 4.25 -5.90
N ASP A 241 11.79 3.07 -5.43
CA ASP A 241 10.83 2.07 -4.98
C ASP A 241 10.17 2.48 -3.66
N GLY A 242 10.93 3.02 -2.71
CA GLY A 242 10.38 3.59 -1.49
C GLY A 242 9.40 4.74 -1.76
N TRP A 243 9.73 5.64 -2.70
CA TRP A 243 8.82 6.71 -3.11
C TRP A 243 7.57 6.18 -3.82
N ARG A 244 7.69 5.11 -4.63
CA ARG A 244 6.53 4.48 -5.28
C ARG A 244 5.54 3.92 -4.24
N HIS A 245 6.04 3.26 -3.20
CA HIS A 245 5.22 2.78 -2.08
C HIS A 245 4.54 3.94 -1.33
N VAL A 246 5.30 4.98 -0.97
CA VAL A 246 4.73 6.17 -0.31
C VAL A 246 3.66 6.81 -1.19
N LYS A 247 3.95 7.02 -2.47
CA LYS A 247 3.02 7.60 -3.43
C LYS A 247 1.73 6.76 -3.53
N PHE A 248 1.86 5.45 -3.71
CA PHE A 248 0.72 4.53 -3.76
C PHE A 248 -0.14 4.58 -2.48
N MET A 249 0.53 4.62 -1.32
CA MET A 249 -0.13 4.77 -0.02
C MET A 249 -0.87 6.12 0.11
N LEU A 250 -0.27 7.23 -0.35
CA LEU A 250 -0.88 8.55 -0.34
C LEU A 250 -2.09 8.65 -1.28
N GLU A 251 -2.03 7.99 -2.44
CA GLU A 251 -3.11 7.93 -3.43
C GLU A 251 -4.30 7.11 -2.93
N ASN A 252 -4.05 6.09 -2.11
CA ASN A 252 -5.09 5.21 -1.55
C ASN A 252 -5.58 5.60 -0.15
N ALA A 253 -4.89 6.50 0.57
CA ALA A 253 -5.32 7.04 1.88
C ALA A 253 -5.57 8.57 1.91
N PRO A 254 -6.24 9.21 0.92
CA PRO A 254 -6.37 10.66 0.90
C PRO A 254 -7.20 11.22 2.07
N GLY A 255 -8.30 10.55 2.41
CA GLY A 255 -9.29 11.04 3.36
C GLY A 255 -8.76 11.30 4.75
N TYR A 256 -8.09 10.31 5.35
CA TYR A 256 -7.57 10.46 6.71
C TYR A 256 -6.35 11.38 6.77
N LEU A 257 -5.51 11.38 5.74
CA LEU A 257 -4.25 12.10 5.77
C LEU A 257 -4.42 13.61 5.53
N PHE A 258 -5.37 14.00 4.67
CA PHE A 258 -5.55 15.41 4.29
C PHE A 258 -6.85 16.01 4.85
N SER A 259 -7.96 15.28 4.81
CA SER A 259 -9.27 15.86 5.20
C SER A 259 -9.30 16.21 6.68
N VAL A 260 -8.91 15.31 7.58
CA VAL A 260 -8.96 15.53 9.03
C VAL A 260 -8.00 16.65 9.48
N PRO A 261 -6.69 16.62 9.16
CA PRO A 261 -5.80 17.72 9.53
C PRO A 261 -6.22 19.05 8.91
N GLY A 262 -6.70 19.04 7.66
CA GLY A 262 -7.24 20.21 6.99
C GLY A 262 -8.43 20.82 7.73
N MET A 263 -9.41 20.00 8.13
CA MET A 263 -10.58 20.45 8.91
C MET A 263 -10.19 20.98 10.29
N VAL A 264 -9.26 20.32 10.99
CA VAL A 264 -8.76 20.80 12.30
C VAL A 264 -8.05 22.14 12.16
N MET A 265 -7.13 22.26 11.19
CA MET A 265 -6.44 23.53 10.89
C MET A 265 -7.45 24.62 10.53
N GLY A 266 -8.41 24.30 9.66
CA GLY A 266 -9.46 25.22 9.22
C GLY A 266 -10.31 25.72 10.39
N GLY A 267 -10.76 24.81 11.26
CA GLY A 267 -11.56 25.12 12.44
C GLY A 267 -10.80 25.94 13.48
N VAL A 268 -9.54 25.59 13.76
CA VAL A 268 -8.66 26.38 14.66
C VAL A 268 -8.41 27.76 14.09
N GLY A 269 -8.11 27.86 12.79
CA GLY A 269 -7.92 29.13 12.10
C GLY A 269 -9.16 30.02 12.20
N LEU A 270 -10.34 29.45 11.95
CA LEU A 270 -11.61 30.16 12.00
C LEU A 270 -11.91 30.65 13.42
N ALA A 271 -11.66 29.81 14.42
CA ALA A 271 -11.82 30.19 15.82
C ALA A 271 -10.92 31.38 16.18
N VAL A 272 -9.63 31.33 15.83
CA VAL A 272 -8.68 32.45 16.06
C VAL A 272 -9.13 33.72 15.35
N LEU A 273 -9.59 33.61 14.09
CA LEU A 273 -10.10 34.74 13.32
C LEU A 273 -11.32 35.39 13.99
N VAL A 274 -12.31 34.59 14.40
CA VAL A 274 -13.53 35.06 15.06
C VAL A 274 -13.23 35.67 16.42
N LEU A 275 -12.41 35.01 17.24
CA LEU A 275 -12.05 35.52 18.57
C LEU A 275 -11.29 36.86 18.48
N GLY A 276 -10.38 37.00 17.50
CA GLY A 276 -9.68 38.26 17.24
C GLY A 276 -10.59 39.36 16.69
N PHE A 277 -11.56 39.00 15.84
CA PHE A 277 -12.58 39.93 15.36
C PHE A 277 -13.43 40.48 16.51
N LEU A 278 -13.88 39.59 17.41
CA LEU A 278 -14.64 39.94 18.62
C LEU A 278 -13.79 40.62 19.71
N ASN A 279 -12.48 40.78 19.49
CA ASN A 279 -11.54 41.37 20.44
C ASN A 279 -11.52 40.67 21.81
N LEU A 280 -11.70 39.34 21.82
CA LEU A 280 -11.66 38.55 23.05
C LEU A 280 -10.21 38.38 23.52
N SER A 281 -10.04 38.35 24.84
CA SER A 281 -8.74 38.18 25.48
C SER A 281 -8.59 36.77 26.03
N ILE A 282 -7.45 36.14 25.75
CA ILE A 282 -7.05 34.87 26.36
C ILE A 282 -5.99 35.19 27.41
N SER A 283 -6.24 34.78 28.67
CA SER A 283 -5.31 35.03 29.79
C SER A 283 -4.92 36.51 29.94
N GLY A 284 -5.85 37.43 29.68
CA GLY A 284 -5.64 38.87 29.79
C GLY A 284 -4.95 39.52 28.58
N GLN A 285 -4.52 38.76 27.57
CA GLN A 285 -3.96 39.30 26.33
C GLN A 285 -4.98 39.26 25.20
N PRO A 286 -5.25 40.38 24.51
CA PRO A 286 -6.18 40.42 23.40
C PRO A 286 -5.65 39.62 22.21
N ILE A 287 -6.53 38.88 21.53
CA ILE A 287 -6.20 38.30 20.23
C ILE A 287 -6.13 39.45 19.22
N GLY A 288 -4.91 39.88 18.93
CA GLY A 288 -4.63 41.04 18.09
C GLY A 288 -4.74 40.75 16.60
N ILE A 289 -4.47 41.79 15.80
CA ILE A 289 -4.53 41.74 14.33
C ILE A 289 -3.59 40.67 13.75
N HIS A 290 -2.39 40.51 14.32
CA HIS A 290 -1.45 39.49 13.86
C HIS A 290 -2.00 38.06 14.03
N SER A 291 -2.66 37.79 15.15
CA SER A 291 -3.34 36.53 15.38
C SER A 291 -4.52 36.35 14.44
N MET A 292 -5.28 37.40 14.13
CA MET A 292 -6.34 37.34 13.12
C MET A 292 -5.79 36.97 11.74
N ILE A 293 -4.70 37.60 11.28
CA ILE A 293 -4.06 37.27 10.00
C ILE A 293 -3.61 35.81 9.99
N ALA A 294 -2.97 35.34 11.07
CA ALA A 294 -2.56 33.95 11.20
C ALA A 294 -3.77 32.99 11.15
N GLY A 295 -4.85 33.30 11.88
CA GLY A 295 -6.09 32.52 11.87
C GLY A 295 -6.75 32.50 10.49
N SER A 296 -6.71 33.63 9.77
CA SER A 296 -7.26 33.75 8.43
C SER A 296 -6.49 32.90 7.41
N LEU A 297 -5.16 32.94 7.42
CA LEU A 297 -4.30 32.09 6.59
C LEU A 297 -4.46 30.61 6.93
N LEU A 298 -4.55 30.28 8.22
CA LEU A 298 -4.75 28.91 8.68
C LEU A 298 -6.14 28.38 8.28
N SER A 299 -7.16 29.24 8.28
CA SER A 299 -8.51 28.91 7.79
C SER A 299 -8.49 28.55 6.31
N ILE A 300 -7.85 29.39 5.49
CA ILE A 300 -7.74 29.21 4.04
C ILE A 300 -6.94 27.94 3.73
N LEU A 301 -5.80 27.75 4.38
CA LEU A 301 -4.96 26.56 4.21
C LEU A 301 -5.69 25.29 4.63
N GLY A 302 -6.36 25.33 5.79
CA GLY A 302 -7.13 24.21 6.30
C GLY A 302 -8.28 23.84 5.35
N PHE A 303 -9.02 24.84 4.84
CA PHE A 303 -10.05 24.60 3.82
C PHE A 303 -9.47 23.99 2.54
N GLN A 304 -8.32 24.48 2.07
CA GLN A 304 -7.67 23.97 0.86
C GLN A 304 -7.21 22.52 1.01
N VAL A 305 -6.51 22.20 2.10
CA VAL A 305 -6.04 20.84 2.41
C VAL A 305 -7.23 19.90 2.66
N GLY A 306 -8.22 20.37 3.41
CA GLY A 306 -9.42 19.58 3.71
C GLY A 306 -10.26 19.28 2.47
N SER A 307 -10.45 20.28 1.60
CA SER A 307 -11.14 20.10 0.32
C SER A 307 -10.37 19.16 -0.59
N PHE A 308 -9.04 19.28 -0.65
CA PHE A 308 -8.22 18.40 -1.47
C PHE A 308 -8.34 16.93 -1.05
N GLY A 309 -8.33 16.64 0.25
CA GLY A 309 -8.53 15.27 0.76
C GLY A 309 -9.88 14.69 0.34
N LEU A 310 -10.96 15.47 0.55
CA LEU A 310 -12.31 15.07 0.17
C LEU A 310 -12.48 14.87 -1.34
N LEU A 311 -11.88 15.76 -2.15
CA LEU A 311 -11.91 15.66 -3.60
C LEU A 311 -11.12 14.46 -4.10
N SER A 312 -9.98 14.15 -3.47
CA SER A 312 -9.17 12.99 -3.80
C SER A 312 -9.95 11.70 -3.51
N ASP A 313 -10.62 11.59 -2.36
CA ASP A 313 -11.47 10.43 -2.02
C ASP A 313 -12.63 10.18 -3.00
N ILE A 314 -13.06 11.20 -3.74
CA ILE A 314 -14.12 11.09 -4.74
C ILE A 314 -13.54 10.83 -6.14
N ALA A 315 -12.38 11.40 -6.43
CA ALA A 315 -11.73 11.27 -7.72
C ALA A 315 -10.96 9.96 -7.88
N THR A 316 -10.50 9.37 -6.78
CA THR A 316 -9.88 8.04 -6.74
C THR A 316 -10.90 7.00 -6.30
N ASP A 317 -10.72 5.75 -6.72
CA ASP A 317 -11.41 4.59 -6.16
C ASP A 317 -10.44 3.88 -5.20
N PRO A 318 -10.28 4.39 -3.96
CA PRO A 318 -9.29 3.84 -3.04
C PRO A 318 -9.71 2.46 -2.58
N ILE A 319 -8.72 1.58 -2.36
CA ILE A 319 -8.91 0.20 -1.86
C ILE A 319 -9.79 0.15 -0.62
N ARG A 320 -9.58 1.09 0.31
CA ARG A 320 -10.43 1.26 1.50
C ARG A 320 -11.18 2.58 1.41
N ARG A 321 -12.49 2.50 1.17
CA ARG A 321 -13.35 3.70 1.20
C ARG A 321 -13.45 4.24 2.64
N PRO A 322 -13.30 5.55 2.85
CA PRO A 322 -13.50 6.14 4.17
C PRO A 322 -14.90 5.81 4.69
N SER A 323 -14.99 5.21 5.88
CA SER A 323 -16.26 4.85 6.52
C SER A 323 -16.71 5.88 7.55
N ASP A 324 -16.05 7.04 7.63
CA ASP A 324 -16.34 7.99 8.67
C ASP A 324 -17.67 8.74 8.41
N PRO A 325 -18.49 8.95 9.46
CA PRO A 325 -19.81 9.57 9.29
C PRO A 325 -19.77 10.99 8.71
N LEU A 326 -18.68 11.73 8.93
CA LEU A 326 -18.54 13.11 8.50
C LEU A 326 -18.27 13.19 7.00
N THR A 327 -17.31 12.43 6.49
CA THR A 327 -17.01 12.31 5.06
C THR A 327 -18.21 11.77 4.29
N THR A 328 -18.90 10.76 4.85
CA THR A 328 -20.13 10.21 4.26
C THR A 328 -21.24 11.28 4.18
N TYR A 329 -21.49 11.99 5.28
CA TYR A 329 -22.48 13.07 5.30
C TYR A 329 -22.16 14.19 4.31
N ILE A 330 -20.89 14.60 4.24
CA ILE A 330 -20.45 15.64 3.30
C ILE A 330 -20.66 15.15 1.87
N ARG A 331 -20.22 13.94 1.54
CA ARG A 331 -20.42 13.32 0.20
C ARG A 331 -21.90 13.29 -0.19
N ASP A 332 -22.78 12.84 0.70
CA ASP A 332 -24.20 12.65 0.38
C ASP A 332 -24.99 13.96 0.35
N SER A 333 -24.56 14.97 1.11
CA SER A 333 -25.27 16.26 1.22
C SER A 333 -24.84 17.28 0.17
N PHE A 334 -23.65 17.10 -0.41
CA PHE A 334 -23.03 18.09 -1.30
C PHE A 334 -23.52 17.90 -2.74
N THR A 335 -24.20 18.93 -3.26
CA THR A 335 -24.60 19.03 -4.67
C THR A 335 -23.96 20.26 -5.27
N LEU A 336 -23.70 20.24 -6.58
CA LEU A 336 -23.11 21.37 -7.29
C LEU A 336 -23.90 22.65 -7.02
N GLU A 337 -25.24 22.58 -7.09
CA GLU A 337 -26.14 23.71 -6.90
C GLU A 337 -25.99 24.30 -5.50
N ARG A 338 -25.98 23.46 -4.46
CA ARG A 338 -25.78 23.92 -3.06
C ARG A 338 -24.41 24.54 -2.87
N GLY A 339 -23.37 23.93 -3.45
CA GLY A 339 -22.01 24.43 -3.41
C GLY A 339 -21.87 25.79 -4.09
N LEU A 340 -22.44 25.96 -5.27
CA LEU A 340 -22.48 27.23 -6.01
C LEU A 340 -23.22 28.32 -5.25
N VAL A 341 -24.41 28.02 -4.71
CA VAL A 341 -25.20 28.99 -3.94
C VAL A 341 -24.44 29.40 -2.69
N THR A 342 -23.89 28.43 -1.94
CA THR A 342 -23.15 28.70 -0.70
C THR A 342 -21.89 29.52 -0.99
N GLY A 343 -21.03 29.07 -1.91
CA GLY A 343 -19.79 29.75 -2.25
C GLY A 343 -20.01 31.14 -2.84
N SER A 344 -20.99 31.31 -3.75
CA SER A 344 -21.33 32.62 -4.32
C SER A 344 -21.89 33.58 -3.28
N THR A 345 -22.69 33.09 -2.32
CA THR A 345 -23.22 33.91 -1.23
C THR A 345 -22.11 34.37 -0.30
N VAL A 346 -21.23 33.46 0.12
CA VAL A 346 -20.05 33.77 0.94
C VAL A 346 -19.16 34.78 0.21
N PHE A 347 -18.85 34.55 -1.07
CA PHE A 347 -18.10 35.48 -1.90
C PHE A 347 -18.76 36.86 -1.97
N ALA A 348 -20.07 36.93 -2.23
CA ALA A 348 -20.80 38.19 -2.34
C ALA A 348 -20.76 38.98 -1.02
N VAL A 349 -20.93 38.33 0.13
CA VAL A 349 -20.83 38.97 1.44
C VAL A 349 -19.43 39.58 1.64
N GLY A 350 -18.37 38.83 1.33
CA GLY A 350 -17.00 39.32 1.41
C GLY A 350 -16.73 40.48 0.44
N ALA A 351 -17.16 40.35 -0.82
CA ALA A 351 -16.97 41.34 -1.87
C ALA A 351 -17.73 42.65 -1.59
N LEU A 352 -18.97 42.56 -1.10
CA LEU A 352 -19.75 43.72 -0.68
C LEU A 352 -19.09 44.44 0.50
N THR A 353 -18.57 43.67 1.47
CA THR A 353 -17.85 44.24 2.63
C THR A 353 -16.58 44.96 2.18
N ALA A 354 -15.75 44.33 1.34
CA ALA A 354 -14.55 44.95 0.80
C ALA A 354 -14.87 46.21 -0.03
N SER A 355 -15.89 46.14 -0.88
CA SER A 355 -16.34 47.27 -1.70
C SER A 355 -16.84 48.43 -0.83
N TYR A 356 -17.55 48.15 0.27
CA TYR A 356 -17.99 49.15 1.23
C TYR A 356 -16.81 49.83 1.95
N LEU A 357 -15.77 49.08 2.31
CA LEU A 357 -14.56 49.65 2.92
C LEU A 357 -13.81 50.57 1.95
N ILE A 358 -13.64 50.14 0.69
CA ILE A 358 -13.04 50.96 -0.37
C ILE A 358 -13.88 52.21 -0.63
N TYR A 359 -15.20 52.07 -0.74
CA TYR A 359 -16.11 53.20 -0.94
C TYR A 359 -15.96 54.24 0.16
N ASN A 360 -15.95 53.83 1.44
CA ASN A 360 -15.80 54.76 2.56
C ASN A 360 -14.44 55.47 2.57
N TRP A 361 -13.37 54.76 2.18
CA TRP A 361 -12.05 55.36 2.06
C TRP A 361 -12.03 56.42 0.96
N VAL A 362 -12.54 56.10 -0.23
CA VAL A 362 -12.62 57.04 -1.36
C VAL A 362 -13.55 58.22 -1.06
N ALA A 363 -14.74 57.97 -0.51
CA ALA A 363 -15.72 59.01 -0.17
C ALA A 363 -15.25 59.94 0.96
N SER A 364 -14.18 59.56 1.67
CA SER A 364 -13.52 60.39 2.67
C SER A 364 -12.33 61.19 2.12
N ASP A 365 -12.16 61.27 0.80
CA ASP A 365 -10.95 61.81 0.17
C ASP A 365 -9.68 61.14 0.70
N PHE A 366 -9.75 59.82 0.89
CA PHE A 366 -8.67 58.98 1.40
C PHE A 366 -8.22 59.27 2.85
N THR A 367 -9.03 59.99 3.63
CA THR A 367 -8.70 60.38 5.01
C THR A 367 -9.08 59.34 6.08
N ARG A 368 -10.11 58.51 5.85
CA ARG A 368 -10.52 57.43 6.77
C ARG A 368 -9.83 56.13 6.40
N LEU A 369 -8.86 55.71 7.20
CA LEU A 369 -8.19 54.42 7.01
C LEU A 369 -9.20 53.26 7.16
N PRO A 370 -9.23 52.30 6.21
CA PRO A 370 -9.99 51.08 6.34
C PRO A 370 -9.67 50.33 7.64
N SER A 371 -10.68 49.69 8.21
CA SER A 371 -10.49 48.85 9.40
C SER A 371 -9.79 47.56 8.99
N ILE A 372 -8.51 47.42 9.38
CA ILE A 372 -7.69 46.23 9.09
C ILE A 372 -8.40 44.93 9.51
N ARG A 373 -9.18 44.94 10.60
CA ARG A 373 -9.95 43.76 11.04
C ARG A 373 -11.05 43.38 10.05
N MET A 374 -11.74 44.38 9.51
CA MET A 374 -12.78 44.16 8.49
C MET A 374 -12.17 43.75 7.17
N ASP A 375 -10.99 44.27 6.81
CA ASP A 375 -10.27 43.88 5.60
C ASP A 375 -9.88 42.39 5.65
N VAL A 376 -9.24 41.96 6.74
CA VAL A 376 -8.84 40.55 6.92
C VAL A 376 -10.06 39.63 6.82
N LEU A 377 -11.17 39.97 7.49
CA LEU A 377 -12.39 39.18 7.42
C LEU A 377 -12.99 39.15 6.01
N ALA A 378 -13.07 40.31 5.34
CA ALA A 378 -13.63 40.41 4.01
C ALA A 378 -12.83 39.61 2.99
N PHE A 379 -11.50 39.74 2.97
CA PHE A 379 -10.63 39.01 2.04
C PHE A 379 -10.63 37.51 2.31
N THR A 380 -10.62 37.06 3.57
CA THR A 380 -10.73 35.63 3.87
C THR A 380 -12.07 35.06 3.42
N THR A 381 -13.17 35.80 3.62
CA THR A 381 -14.50 35.39 3.17
C THR A 381 -14.57 35.30 1.64
N ILE A 382 -13.97 36.27 0.93
CA ILE A 382 -13.86 36.23 -0.55
C ILE A 382 -13.14 34.96 -1.01
N VAL A 383 -11.96 34.68 -0.44
CA VAL A 383 -11.14 33.53 -0.83
C VAL A 383 -11.87 32.21 -0.55
N LEU A 384 -12.44 32.05 0.64
CA LEU A 384 -13.19 30.84 0.99
C LEU A 384 -14.42 30.65 0.09
N GLY A 385 -15.16 31.72 -0.21
CA GLY A 385 -16.31 31.67 -1.11
C GLY A 385 -15.93 31.18 -2.52
N ILE A 386 -14.83 31.71 -3.07
CA ILE A 386 -14.29 31.26 -4.36
C ILE A 386 -13.84 29.80 -4.29
N GLN A 387 -13.11 29.40 -3.24
CA GLN A 387 -12.65 28.02 -3.09
C GLN A 387 -13.83 27.04 -3.00
N ILE A 388 -14.90 27.37 -2.28
CA ILE A 388 -16.13 26.55 -2.23
C ILE A 388 -16.69 26.37 -3.65
N VAL A 389 -16.82 27.44 -4.44
CA VAL A 389 -17.32 27.38 -5.82
C VAL A 389 -16.48 26.43 -6.67
N PHE A 390 -15.16 26.61 -6.69
CA PHE A 390 -14.28 25.79 -7.52
C PHE A 390 -14.21 24.33 -7.05
N SER A 391 -14.16 24.07 -5.75
CA SER A 391 -14.22 22.72 -5.19
C SER A 391 -15.53 22.03 -5.57
N SER A 392 -16.65 22.76 -5.59
CA SER A 392 -17.96 22.22 -5.99
C SER A 392 -17.99 21.80 -7.46
N PHE A 393 -17.44 22.63 -8.35
CA PHE A 393 -17.30 22.29 -9.76
C PHE A 393 -16.43 21.05 -9.96
N PHE A 394 -15.28 20.99 -9.31
CA PHE A 394 -14.37 19.85 -9.43
C PHE A 394 -15.05 18.56 -8.98
N MET A 395 -15.69 18.58 -7.80
CA MET A 395 -16.42 17.43 -7.27
C MET A 395 -17.52 16.95 -8.23
N SER A 396 -18.26 17.88 -8.84
CA SER A 396 -19.33 17.53 -9.80
C SER A 396 -18.81 16.95 -11.12
N ILE A 397 -17.57 17.26 -11.50
CA ILE A 397 -16.94 16.72 -12.71
C ILE A 397 -16.46 15.29 -12.42
N THR A 398 -15.85 15.07 -11.26
CA THR A 398 -15.28 13.77 -10.89
C THR A 398 -16.30 12.76 -10.40
N SER A 399 -17.43 13.21 -9.82
CA SER A 399 -18.48 12.31 -9.32
C SER A 399 -19.41 11.73 -10.40
N ARG A 400 -19.26 12.14 -11.67
CA ARG A 400 -20.04 11.53 -12.75
C ARG A 400 -19.55 10.09 -12.94
N PRO A 401 -20.44 9.08 -12.92
CA PRO A 401 -20.03 7.74 -13.28
C PRO A 401 -19.42 7.80 -14.68
N ALA A 402 -18.23 7.24 -14.83
CA ALA A 402 -17.71 6.95 -16.16
C ALA A 402 -18.73 6.00 -16.79
N ASP A 403 -19.47 6.47 -17.80
CA ASP A 403 -20.17 5.57 -18.72
C ASP A 403 -19.08 4.66 -19.33
N ARG A 404 -18.92 3.47 -18.79
CA ARG A 404 -18.14 2.36 -19.35
C ARG A 404 -19.00 1.11 -19.36
#